data_AF-A0A6B2DIJ7-F1
#
_entry.id   AF-A0A6B2DIJ7-F1
#
_cell.length_a   1.000
_cell.length_b   1.000
_cell.length_c   1.000
_cell.angle_alpha   90.00
_cell.angle_beta   90.00
_cell.angle_gamma   90.00
#
_symmetry.space_group_name_H-M   'P 1'
#
loop_
_entity.id
_entity.type
_entity.pdbx_description
1 polymer ?
#
loop_
_entity_poly.entity_id
_entity_poly.type
_entity_poly.pdbx_seq_one_letter_code
_entity_poly.pdbx_strand_id
1 'polypeptide(L)'
;RSPQLSAGQSWSYTFRQPGTYAYYCSVHPDMRASVTVLPAATTAPPKPASTPVATKPAPARTTATAPTSAAAAPAATTSPSTTPTAAAPAPEQPAVQQASATASPTLDPMLLVAGLVTGIAVLCLLLLGSRRA
;
A
#
# COMPACT_ATOMS: atom_id res chain seq x y z
N ARG A 1 21.63 6.23 -11.98
CA ARG A 1 20.90 7.24 -12.78
C ARG A 1 21.02 6.84 -14.24
N SER A 2 19.95 6.93 -15.03
CA SER A 2 20.02 6.70 -16.48
C SER A 2 20.70 7.87 -17.20
N PRO A 3 21.19 7.67 -18.43
CA PRO A 3 21.44 8.79 -19.35
C PRO A 3 20.12 9.48 -19.75
N GLN A 4 20.22 10.59 -20.50
CA GLN A 4 19.07 11.18 -21.18
C GLN A 4 18.62 10.27 -22.32
N LEU A 5 17.35 9.88 -22.33
CA LEU A 5 16.78 8.97 -23.33
C LEU A 5 15.87 9.75 -24.30
N SER A 6 16.06 9.51 -25.59
CA SER A 6 15.13 9.96 -26.63
C SER A 6 13.92 9.03 -26.74
N ALA A 7 12.87 9.47 -27.42
CA ALA A 7 11.69 8.65 -27.67
C ALA A 7 12.06 7.28 -28.29
N GLY A 8 11.48 6.20 -27.74
CA GLY A 8 11.74 4.83 -28.17
C GLY A 8 13.02 4.18 -27.63
N GLN A 9 13.87 4.92 -26.89
CA GLN A 9 15.06 4.35 -26.26
C GLN A 9 14.73 3.65 -24.93
N SER A 10 15.58 2.71 -24.54
CA SER A 10 15.43 1.94 -23.30
C SER A 10 16.74 1.86 -22.53
N TRP A 11 16.64 1.74 -21.21
CA TRP A 11 17.77 1.58 -20.30
C TRP A 11 17.39 0.65 -19.15
N SER A 12 18.38 -0.04 -18.59
CA SER A 12 18.17 -1.01 -17.51
C SER A 12 19.10 -0.76 -16.33
N TYR A 13 18.60 -1.07 -15.13
CA TYR A 13 19.34 -0.99 -13.88
C TYR A 13 18.97 -2.15 -12.97
N THR A 14 19.95 -2.69 -12.26
CA THR A 14 19.74 -3.77 -11.29
C THR A 14 20.02 -3.27 -9.88
N PHE A 15 19.00 -3.28 -9.03
CA PHE A 15 19.15 -3.02 -7.60
C PHE A 15 19.82 -4.22 -6.93
N ARG A 16 20.89 -3.96 -6.17
CA ARG A 16 21.66 -5.02 -5.48
C ARG A 16 21.36 -5.12 -4.00
N GLN A 17 20.61 -4.16 -3.45
CA GLN A 17 20.28 -4.11 -2.05
C GLN A 17 18.78 -3.89 -1.88
N PRO A 18 18.15 -4.50 -0.86
CA PRO A 18 16.78 -4.19 -0.50
C PRO A 18 16.70 -2.76 0.04
N GLY A 19 15.59 -2.09 -0.24
CA GLY A 19 15.37 -0.71 0.16
C GLY A 19 14.37 0.02 -0.73
N THR A 20 14.07 1.27 -0.38
CA THR A 20 13.22 2.15 -1.17
C THR A 20 14.07 3.19 -1.87
N TYR A 21 13.90 3.29 -3.19
CA TYR A 21 14.65 4.17 -4.06
C TYR A 21 13.72 5.20 -4.68
N ALA A 22 14.04 6.48 -4.51
CA ALA A 22 13.33 7.56 -5.18
C ALA A 22 13.74 7.63 -6.65
N TYR A 23 12.75 7.68 -7.53
CA TYR A 23 12.92 7.91 -8.96
C TYR A 23 12.41 9.30 -9.30
N TYR A 24 13.18 10.04 -10.12
CA TYR A 24 12.73 11.30 -10.68
C TYR A 24 13.37 11.53 -12.05
N CYS A 25 12.66 12.23 -12.93
CA CYS A 25 13.21 12.73 -14.19
C CYS A 25 13.72 14.17 -13.99
N SER A 26 14.96 14.44 -14.41
CA SER A 26 15.57 15.76 -14.18
C SER A 26 15.00 16.86 -15.08
N VAL A 27 14.43 16.51 -16.23
CA VAL A 27 13.86 17.46 -17.21
C VAL A 27 12.34 17.61 -17.10
N HIS A 28 11.68 16.73 -16.33
CA HIS A 28 10.23 16.77 -16.07
C HIS A 28 10.01 16.68 -14.55
N PRO A 29 9.96 17.82 -13.85
CA PRO A 29 9.96 17.88 -12.38
C PRO A 29 8.80 17.10 -11.73
N ASP A 30 7.65 17.04 -12.40
CA ASP A 30 6.46 16.33 -11.92
C ASP A 30 6.56 14.81 -12.07
N MET A 31 7.52 14.31 -12.86
CA MET A 31 7.72 12.87 -13.04
C MET A 31 8.57 12.32 -11.90
N ARG A 32 7.87 11.89 -10.84
CA ARG A 32 8.45 11.29 -9.62
C ARG A 32 7.80 9.94 -9.35
N ALA A 33 8.58 8.99 -8.87
CA ALA A 33 8.10 7.68 -8.46
C ALA A 33 8.97 7.09 -7.34
N SER A 34 8.59 5.93 -6.81
CA SER A 34 9.43 5.18 -5.87
C SER A 34 9.49 3.71 -6.30
N VAL A 35 10.63 3.07 -6.04
CA VAL A 35 10.84 1.64 -6.27
C VAL A 35 11.21 1.00 -4.94
N THR A 36 10.41 0.04 -4.50
CA THR A 36 10.71 -0.73 -3.28
C THR A 36 11.23 -2.10 -3.68
N VAL A 37 12.47 -2.40 -3.25
CA VAL A 37 13.15 -3.66 -3.46
C VAL A 37 13.06 -4.45 -2.17
N LEU A 38 12.35 -5.56 -2.20
CA LEU A 38 12.22 -6.44 -1.05
C LEU A 38 13.49 -7.31 -0.91
N PRO A 39 13.86 -7.69 0.32
CA PRO A 39 14.87 -8.71 0.52
C PRO A 39 14.42 -10.00 -0.17
N ALA A 40 15.38 -10.80 -0.63
CA ALA A 40 15.07 -12.14 -1.09
C ALA A 40 14.34 -12.89 0.03
N ALA A 41 13.25 -13.57 -0.30
CA ALA A 41 12.57 -14.41 0.67
C ALA A 41 13.55 -15.51 1.12
N THR A 42 13.99 -15.43 2.37
CA THR A 42 14.70 -16.54 2.99
C THR A 42 13.68 -17.65 3.20
N THR A 43 13.80 -18.73 2.42
CA THR A 43 13.06 -19.96 2.67
C THR A 43 13.29 -20.36 4.13
N ALA A 44 12.21 -20.52 4.89
CA ALA A 44 12.31 -20.97 6.28
C ALA A 44 13.11 -22.28 6.35
N PRO A 45 14.01 -22.45 7.33
CA PRO A 45 14.66 -23.74 7.55
C PRO A 45 13.59 -24.82 7.78
N PRO A 46 13.79 -26.06 7.31
CA PRO A 46 12.86 -27.14 7.57
C PRO A 46 12.65 -27.27 9.08
N LYS A 47 11.38 -27.23 9.50
CA LYS A 47 10.97 -27.45 10.88
C LYS A 47 11.59 -28.79 11.36
N PRO A 48 12.35 -28.82 12.47
CA PRO A 48 12.77 -30.08 13.06
C PRO A 48 11.53 -30.95 13.29
N ALA A 49 11.53 -32.17 12.76
CA ALA A 49 10.50 -33.14 13.03
C ALA A 49 10.46 -33.38 14.55
N SER A 50 9.32 -33.11 15.18
CA SER A 50 9.10 -33.43 16.59
C SER A 50 9.19 -34.94 16.77
N THR A 51 10.27 -35.41 17.39
CA THR A 51 10.36 -36.77 17.91
C THR A 51 9.24 -36.96 18.95
N PRO A 52 8.41 -38.02 18.87
CA PRO A 52 7.40 -38.27 19.89
C PRO A 52 8.10 -38.58 21.22
N VAL A 53 7.86 -37.73 22.22
CA VAL A 53 8.23 -37.99 23.60
C VAL A 53 7.38 -39.14 24.11
N ALA A 54 8.02 -40.24 24.51
CA ALA A 54 7.36 -41.34 25.19
C ALA A 54 6.90 -40.89 26.59
N THR A 55 5.59 -40.93 26.80
CA THR A 55 4.92 -40.68 28.09
C THR A 55 5.25 -41.79 29.09
N LYS A 56 5.84 -41.43 30.23
CA LYS A 56 5.89 -42.28 31.44
C LYS A 56 4.88 -41.76 32.48
N PRO A 57 3.97 -42.59 33.03
CA PRO A 57 2.99 -42.18 34.06
C PRO A 57 3.58 -41.93 35.46
N ALA A 58 2.82 -41.14 36.23
CA ALA A 58 3.04 -40.48 37.52
C ALA A 58 3.28 -41.40 38.76
N PRO A 59 3.50 -40.82 39.96
CA PRO A 59 2.35 -40.57 40.84
C PRO A 59 2.41 -39.27 41.68
N ALA A 60 1.22 -38.83 42.10
CA ALA A 60 0.96 -37.70 42.98
C ALA A 60 1.19 -38.01 44.47
N ARG A 61 1.51 -36.99 45.28
CA ARG A 61 1.04 -36.86 46.68
C ARG A 61 1.20 -35.44 47.28
N THR A 62 0.04 -34.86 47.63
CA THR A 62 -0.35 -34.11 48.86
C THR A 62 0.53 -33.00 49.50
N THR A 63 -0.01 -31.78 49.43
CA THR A 63 -0.23 -30.74 50.48
C THR A 63 0.55 -30.77 51.82
N ALA A 64 1.18 -29.65 52.18
CA ALA A 64 1.19 -29.08 53.55
C ALA A 64 1.73 -27.61 53.62
N THR A 65 0.86 -26.72 54.10
CA THR A 65 1.07 -25.52 54.96
C THR A 65 1.99 -24.35 54.56
N ALA A 66 1.35 -23.18 54.39
CA ALA A 66 1.91 -21.84 54.63
C ALA A 66 2.05 -21.54 56.14
N PRO A 67 2.92 -20.60 56.56
CA PRO A 67 2.39 -19.26 56.87
C PRO A 67 3.28 -18.06 56.47
N THR A 68 2.58 -17.00 56.06
CA THR A 68 2.70 -15.57 56.45
C THR A 68 4.01 -15.01 57.00
N SER A 69 4.57 -14.00 56.31
CA SER A 69 4.76 -12.60 56.79
C SER A 69 5.43 -11.79 55.66
N ALA A 70 4.74 -10.83 55.02
CA ALA A 70 4.80 -9.39 55.33
C ALA A 70 6.22 -8.80 55.16
N ALA A 71 6.48 -7.65 54.54
CA ALA A 71 5.71 -6.64 53.84
C ALA A 71 6.77 -5.71 53.22
N ALA A 72 6.58 -5.27 51.98
CA ALA A 72 7.17 -4.03 51.46
C ALA A 72 6.48 -3.67 50.15
N ALA A 73 5.36 -2.98 50.27
CA ALA A 73 4.81 -2.12 49.23
C ALA A 73 4.55 -0.75 49.88
N PRO A 74 4.17 0.27 49.12
CA PRO A 74 4.89 0.91 48.03
C PRO A 74 5.02 2.43 48.33
N ALA A 75 5.86 3.16 47.60
CA ALA A 75 5.80 4.62 47.63
C ALA A 75 6.30 5.22 46.31
N ALA A 76 5.46 5.12 45.28
CA ALA A 76 5.30 6.24 44.36
C ALA A 76 4.42 7.27 45.08
N THR A 77 4.88 8.52 45.23
CA THR A 77 4.03 9.73 45.38
C THR A 77 4.90 10.99 45.36
N THR A 78 4.59 11.91 44.44
CA THR A 78 4.29 13.35 44.63
C THR A 78 4.17 13.95 43.20
N SER A 79 2.98 14.02 42.57
CA SER A 79 1.88 15.02 42.70
C SER A 79 2.24 16.44 42.20
N PRO A 80 1.29 17.32 41.83
CA PRO A 80 0.07 17.15 40.98
C PRO A 80 -0.17 18.37 40.02
N SER A 81 -1.36 18.42 39.40
CA SER A 81 -2.01 19.58 38.73
C SER A 81 -1.58 19.84 37.28
N THR A 82 -2.45 19.80 36.26
CA THR A 82 -3.80 20.39 36.18
C THR A 82 -4.79 19.56 35.33
N THR A 83 -5.98 19.32 35.86
CA THR A 83 -7.24 19.14 35.10
C THR A 83 -8.09 20.41 35.30
N PRO A 84 -9.27 20.63 34.66
CA PRO A 84 -9.80 20.23 33.35
C PRO A 84 -10.37 21.45 32.56
N THR A 85 -10.59 21.35 31.23
CA THR A 85 -11.61 22.12 30.47
C THR A 85 -11.56 21.58 29.04
N ALA A 86 -12.43 20.62 28.71
CA ALA A 86 -13.77 20.82 28.18
C ALA A 86 -13.77 20.77 26.65
N ALA A 87 -14.77 20.04 26.14
CA ALA A 87 -15.24 20.03 24.77
C ALA A 87 -14.26 19.47 23.73
N ALA A 88 -14.45 18.19 23.45
CA ALA A 88 -14.43 17.73 22.07
C ALA A 88 -15.38 18.60 21.23
N PRO A 89 -14.95 19.08 20.06
CA PRO A 89 -15.76 19.00 18.87
C PRO A 89 -15.22 17.81 18.08
N ALA A 90 -16.10 16.83 17.87
CA ALA A 90 -15.98 16.01 16.68
C ALA A 90 -15.80 16.97 15.48
N PRO A 91 -14.92 16.69 14.50
CA PRO A 91 -15.14 17.27 13.20
C PRO A 91 -16.49 16.73 12.73
N GLU A 92 -17.54 17.54 12.89
CA GLU A 92 -18.70 17.54 12.02
C GLU A 92 -18.11 17.49 10.61
N GLN A 93 -18.17 16.30 10.00
CA GLN A 93 -18.00 16.22 8.57
C GLN A 93 -19.12 17.08 8.00
N PRO A 94 -18.84 18.16 7.25
CA PRO A 94 -19.87 18.76 6.45
C PRO A 94 -20.36 17.66 5.53
N ALA A 95 -21.60 17.24 5.74
CA ALA A 95 -22.38 16.54 4.73
C ALA A 95 -22.56 17.53 3.57
N VAL A 96 -21.50 17.73 2.80
CA VAL A 96 -21.63 18.16 1.42
C VAL A 96 -22.36 17.02 0.75
N GLN A 97 -23.65 17.25 0.53
CA GLN A 97 -24.42 16.53 -0.46
C GLN A 97 -23.54 16.38 -1.69
N GLN A 98 -23.11 15.14 -1.93
CA GLN A 98 -22.63 14.71 -3.22
C GLN A 98 -23.87 14.60 -4.12
N ALA A 99 -24.47 15.76 -4.36
CA ALA A 99 -25.44 15.97 -5.40
C ALA A 99 -24.69 15.77 -6.72
N SER A 100 -25.18 14.81 -7.49
CA SER A 100 -24.78 14.51 -8.86
C SER A 100 -23.34 14.00 -8.96
N ALA A 101 -23.21 12.68 -8.85
CA ALA A 101 -22.40 11.98 -9.85
C ALA A 101 -22.96 12.35 -11.23
N THR A 102 -22.53 13.51 -11.78
CA THR A 102 -22.47 13.66 -13.22
C THR A 102 -21.50 12.58 -13.64
N ALA A 103 -22.05 11.45 -14.09
CA ALA A 103 -21.28 10.42 -14.73
C ALA A 103 -20.40 11.10 -15.77
N SER A 104 -19.10 11.23 -15.49
CA SER A 104 -18.13 11.52 -16.53
C SER A 104 -18.41 10.47 -17.60
N PRO A 105 -18.78 10.84 -18.84
CA PRO A 105 -19.01 9.84 -19.86
C PRO A 105 -17.65 9.15 -20.04
N THR A 106 -17.52 7.97 -19.45
CA THR A 106 -16.46 7.03 -19.79
C THR A 106 -16.70 6.75 -21.26
N LEU A 107 -15.99 7.46 -22.13
CA LEU A 107 -16.05 7.26 -23.57
C LEU A 107 -15.71 5.80 -23.79
N ASP A 108 -16.74 5.02 -24.10
CA ASP A 108 -16.59 3.59 -24.26
C ASP A 108 -15.52 3.37 -25.35
N PRO A 109 -14.45 2.62 -25.04
CA PRO A 109 -13.31 2.49 -25.93
C PRO A 109 -13.70 1.88 -27.28
N MET A 110 -14.79 1.09 -27.34
CA MET A 110 -15.31 0.59 -28.61
C MET A 110 -16.02 1.68 -29.42
N LEU A 111 -16.74 2.61 -28.78
CA LEU A 111 -17.35 3.76 -29.48
C LEU A 111 -16.31 4.68 -30.10
N LEU A 112 -15.18 4.89 -29.42
CA LEU A 112 -14.09 5.73 -29.93
C LEU A 112 -13.42 5.11 -31.16
N VAL A 113 -13.18 3.80 -31.13
CA VAL A 113 -12.63 3.05 -32.27
C VAL A 113 -13.63 3.01 -33.43
N ALA A 114 -14.91 2.74 -33.16
CA ALA A 114 -15.95 2.73 -34.19
C ALA A 114 -16.14 4.10 -34.86
N GLY A 115 -16.10 5.19 -34.07
CA GLY A 115 -16.16 6.55 -34.57
C GLY A 115 -14.96 6.91 -35.45
N LEU A 116 -13.75 6.54 -35.04
CA LEU A 116 -12.53 6.79 -35.80
C LEU A 116 -12.51 6.03 -37.14
N VAL A 117 -12.89 4.75 -37.14
CA VAL A 117 -12.96 3.93 -38.37
C VAL A 117 -13.99 4.49 -39.34
N THR A 118 -15.17 4.88 -38.85
CA THR A 118 -16.24 5.45 -39.69
C THR A 118 -15.81 6.80 -40.27
N GLY A 119 -15.16 7.66 -39.47
CA GLY A 119 -14.64 8.95 -39.93
C GLY A 119 -13.59 8.81 -41.03
N ILE A 120 -12.63 7.88 -40.87
CA ILE A 120 -11.60 7.61 -41.88
C ILE A 120 -12.24 7.09 -43.18
N ALA A 121 -13.23 6.18 -43.09
CA ALA A 121 -13.92 5.64 -44.26
C ALA A 121 -14.67 6.74 -45.05
N VAL A 122 -15.41 7.61 -44.35
CA VAL A 122 -16.14 8.72 -44.98
C VAL A 122 -15.18 9.73 -45.60
N LEU A 123 -14.10 10.09 -44.90
CA LEU A 123 -13.07 10.98 -45.43
C LEU A 123 -12.41 10.39 -46.69
N CYS A 124 -12.07 9.10 -46.69
CA CYS A 124 -11.52 8.40 -47.85
C CYS A 124 -12.49 8.43 -49.05
N LEU A 125 -13.78 8.22 -48.81
CA LEU A 125 -14.81 8.29 -49.86
C LEU A 125 -14.97 9.71 -50.41
N LEU A 126 -14.97 10.74 -49.56
CA LEU A 126 -15.02 12.14 -49.99
C LEU A 126 -13.79 12.55 -50.79
N LEU A 127 -12.60 12.14 -50.35
CA LEU A 127 -11.36 12.35 -51.11
C LEU A 127 -11.40 11.59 -52.44
N LEU A 128 -12.10 10.45 -52.52
CA LEU A 128 -12.20 9.61 -53.72
C LEU A 128 -13.22 10.12 -54.73
N GLY A 129 -14.28 10.75 -54.25
CA GLY A 129 -15.22 11.50 -55.07
C GLY A 129 -14.61 12.80 -55.61
N SER A 130 -13.90 13.56 -54.77
CA SER A 130 -13.32 14.86 -55.18
C SER A 130 -12.17 14.75 -56.17
N ARG A 131 -11.42 13.64 -56.18
CA ARG A 131 -10.40 13.37 -57.21
C ARG A 131 -10.96 12.82 -58.53
N ARG A 132 -12.26 12.53 -58.57
CA ARG A 132 -12.99 12.01 -59.73
C ARG A 132 -13.91 13.04 -60.39
N ALA A 133 -14.06 14.22 -59.78
CA ALA A 133 -14.70 15.41 -60.35
C ALA A 133 -13.63 16.30 -61.00
#